data_AF-A0AA96STG3-F1
#
_entry.id   AF-A0AA96STG3-F1
#
_cell.length_a   1.000
_cell.length_b   1.000
_cell.length_c   1.000
_cell.angle_alpha   90.00
_cell.angle_beta   90.00
_cell.angle_gamma   90.00
#
_symmetry.space_group_name_H-M   'P 1'
#
loop_
_entity.id
_entity.type
_entity.pdbx_description
1 polymer ?
#
loop_
_entity_poly.entity_id
_entity_poly.type
_entity_poly.pdbx_seq_one_letter_code
_entity_poly.pdbx_strand_id
1 'polypeptide(L)'
;MNAQINEEEWSPATVKAVREKLGKTEAEMAEKAGLTLETYKNYEAGKIIDLDTDVKINQALRAFGGKHPASEGGLLGNKDVLGTKDVLK
;
A
#
# COMPACT_ATOMS: atom_id res chain seq x y z
N MET A 1 -22.72 -5.09 16.08
CA MET A 1 -21.80 -5.97 15.34
C MET A 1 -20.43 -5.30 15.37
N ASN A 2 -19.52 -5.76 16.23
CA ASN A 2 -18.14 -5.26 16.26
C ASN A 2 -17.37 -6.03 15.19
N ALA A 3 -17.10 -5.37 14.06
CA ALA A 3 -16.17 -5.90 13.08
C ALA A 3 -14.79 -5.97 13.75
N GLN A 4 -14.36 -7.19 14.04
CA GLN A 4 -13.00 -7.48 14.45
C GLN A 4 -12.11 -7.12 13.26
N ILE A 5 -11.41 -5.99 13.36
CA ILE A 5 -10.38 -5.59 12.39
C ILE A 5 -9.23 -6.55 12.65
N ASN A 6 -9.09 -7.57 11.80
CA ASN A 6 -8.00 -8.53 11.90
C ASN A 6 -6.70 -7.79 11.54
N GLU A 7 -5.66 -7.92 12.35
CA GLU A 7 -4.36 -7.23 12.22
C GLU A 7 -3.58 -7.54 10.92
N GLU A 8 -4.15 -8.38 10.04
CA GLU A 8 -3.65 -8.72 8.71
C GLU A 8 -4.25 -7.85 7.57
N GLU A 9 -5.13 -6.91 7.89
CA GLU A 9 -5.79 -6.03 6.90
C GLU A 9 -4.93 -4.81 6.55
N TRP A 10 -4.90 -4.48 5.27
CA TRP A 10 -4.25 -3.27 4.78
C TRP A 10 -5.02 -2.05 5.27
N SER A 11 -4.45 -1.31 6.22
CA SER A 11 -5.02 -0.01 6.60
C SER A 11 -4.74 1.04 5.51
N PRO A 12 -5.58 2.09 5.37
CA PRO A 12 -5.28 3.23 4.52
C PRO A 12 -3.87 3.84 4.72
N ALA A 13 -3.42 3.89 5.98
CA ALA A 13 -2.08 4.37 6.32
C ALA A 13 -0.98 3.42 5.79
N THR A 14 -1.21 2.11 5.88
CA THR A 14 -0.32 1.08 5.35
C THR A 14 -0.24 1.15 3.83
N VAL A 15 -1.39 1.26 3.16
CA VAL A 15 -1.48 1.41 1.70
C VAL A 15 -0.66 2.59 1.22
N LYS A 16 -0.83 3.76 1.85
CA LYS A 16 -0.07 4.97 1.53
C LYS A 16 1.43 4.74 1.65
N ALA A 17 1.87 4.17 2.77
CA ALA A 17 3.29 3.91 3.01
C ALA A 17 3.90 2.95 1.97
N VAL A 18 3.17 1.91 1.59
CA VAL A 18 3.65 0.96 0.56
C VAL A 18 3.63 1.59 -0.82
N ARG A 19 2.60 2.35 -1.18
CA ARG A 19 2.57 3.12 -2.44
C ARG A 19 3.78 4.04 -2.57
N GLU A 20 4.09 4.79 -1.51
CA GLU A 20 5.25 5.70 -1.47
C GLU A 20 6.57 4.93 -1.60
N LYS A 21 6.73 3.78 -0.93
CA LYS A 21 7.90 2.90 -1.10
C LYS A 21 8.05 2.37 -2.53
N LEU A 22 6.94 2.13 -3.22
CA LEU A 22 6.93 1.68 -4.62
C LEU A 22 7.17 2.84 -5.61
N GLY A 23 7.26 4.09 -5.12
CA GLY A 23 7.42 5.28 -5.98
C GLY A 23 6.21 5.53 -6.88
N LYS A 24 5.02 5.08 -6.48
CA LYS A 24 3.79 5.19 -7.26
C LYS A 24 2.94 6.39 -6.86
N THR A 25 2.34 7.01 -7.85
CA THR A 25 1.36 8.08 -7.65
C THR A 25 0.00 7.50 -7.29
N GLU A 26 -0.85 8.31 -6.66
CA GLU A 26 -2.25 7.95 -6.39
C GLU A 26 -3.02 7.61 -7.68
N ALA A 27 -2.71 8.30 -8.78
CA ALA A 27 -3.33 8.07 -10.09
C ALA A 27 -2.96 6.71 -10.68
N GLU A 28 -1.67 6.34 -10.65
CA GLU A 28 -1.22 5.02 -11.10
C GLU A 28 -1.84 3.89 -10.27
N MET A 29 -1.97 4.10 -8.95
CA MET A 29 -2.62 3.13 -8.08
C MET A 29 -4.12 3.01 -8.36
N ALA A 30 -4.81 4.13 -8.54
CA ALA A 30 -6.23 4.16 -8.87
C ALA A 30 -6.49 3.48 -10.23
N GLU A 31 -5.69 3.80 -11.26
CA GLU A 31 -5.79 3.18 -12.58
C GLU A 31 -5.58 1.67 -12.50
N LYS A 32 -4.55 1.23 -11.75
CA LYS A 32 -4.27 -0.20 -11.57
C LYS A 32 -5.37 -0.93 -10.80
N ALA A 33 -5.96 -0.28 -9.82
CA ALA A 33 -7.07 -0.80 -9.02
C ALA A 33 -8.43 -0.71 -9.74
N GLY A 34 -8.52 -0.06 -10.90
CA GLY A 34 -9.78 0.19 -11.60
C GLY A 34 -10.71 1.14 -10.83
N LEU A 35 -10.14 2.07 -10.07
CA LEU A 35 -10.83 3.05 -9.25
C LEU A 35 -10.69 4.45 -9.83
N THR A 36 -11.59 5.35 -9.44
CA THR A 36 -11.37 6.78 -9.71
C THR A 36 -10.31 7.32 -8.75
N LEU A 37 -9.59 8.36 -9.19
CA LEU A 37 -8.60 9.05 -8.34
C LEU A 37 -9.23 9.58 -7.04
N GLU A 38 -10.47 10.06 -7.11
CA GLU A 38 -11.19 10.57 -5.95
C GLU A 38 -11.50 9.45 -4.95
N THR A 39 -11.96 8.28 -5.42
CA THR A 39 -12.20 7.10 -4.59
C THR A 39 -10.92 6.68 -3.87
N TYR A 40 -9.81 6.62 -4.60
CA TYR A 40 -8.51 6.24 -4.02
C TYR A 40 -8.04 7.26 -2.96
N LYS A 41 -8.15 8.57 -3.22
CA LYS A 41 -7.84 9.63 -2.24
C LYS A 41 -8.69 9.55 -0.99
N ASN A 42 -9.99 9.31 -1.15
CA ASN A 42 -10.91 9.17 -0.02
C ASN A 42 -10.60 7.92 0.79
N TYR A 43 -10.18 6.83 0.14
CA TYR A 43 -9.69 5.64 0.82
C TYR A 43 -8.40 5.92 1.60
N GLU A 44 -7.35 6.50 0.99
CA GLU A 44 -6.10 6.82 1.70
C GLU A 44 -6.30 7.80 2.87
N ALA A 45 -7.29 8.70 2.75
CA ALA A 45 -7.68 9.61 3.82
C ALA A 45 -8.55 8.94 4.92
N GLY A 46 -8.90 7.67 4.77
CA GLY A 46 -9.75 6.91 5.70
C GLY A 46 -11.21 7.36 5.72
N LYS A 47 -11.68 8.08 4.68
CA LYS A 47 -13.05 8.61 4.59
C LYS A 47 -14.04 7.59 4.03
N ILE A 48 -13.58 6.72 3.13
CA ILE A 48 -14.37 5.64 2.56
C ILE A 48 -13.55 4.36 2.74
N ILE A 49 -14.10 3.41 3.50
CA ILE A 49 -13.53 2.08 3.68
C ILE A 49 -14.66 1.11 3.37
N ASP A 50 -14.77 0.77 2.09
CA ASP A 50 -15.60 -0.33 1.64
C ASP A 50 -14.72 -1.51 1.23
N LEU A 51 -15.25 -2.71 1.42
CA LEU A 51 -14.49 -3.95 1.22
C LEU A 51 -14.07 -4.15 -0.25
N ASP A 52 -14.84 -3.65 -1.21
CA ASP A 52 -14.52 -3.79 -2.64
C ASP A 52 -13.33 -2.90 -3.04
N THR A 53 -13.34 -1.64 -2.60
CA THR A 53 -12.24 -0.69 -2.76
C THR A 53 -10.97 -1.21 -2.10
N ASP A 54 -11.08 -1.73 -0.87
CA ASP A 54 -9.95 -2.32 -0.15
C ASP A 54 -9.32 -3.49 -0.92
N VAL A 55 -10.14 -4.45 -1.36
CA VAL A 55 -9.68 -5.60 -2.14
C VAL A 55 -9.00 -5.17 -3.44
N LYS A 56 -9.56 -4.20 -4.18
CA LYS A 56 -8.98 -3.68 -5.42
C LYS A 56 -7.62 -3.01 -5.20
N ILE A 57 -7.51 -2.19 -4.16
CA ILE A 57 -6.25 -1.52 -3.80
C ILE A 57 -5.19 -2.54 -3.39
N ASN A 58 -5.58 -3.55 -2.61
CA ASN A 58 -4.68 -4.62 -2.18
C ASN A 58 -4.16 -5.46 -3.36
N GLN A 59 -5.03 -5.76 -4.33
CA GLN A 59 -4.64 -6.41 -5.57
C GLN A 59 -3.67 -5.56 -6.39
N ALA A 60 -3.92 -4.25 -6.50
CA ALA A 60 -3.04 -3.32 -7.21
C ALA A 60 -1.65 -3.24 -6.56
N LEU A 61 -1.58 -3.14 -5.23
CA LEU A 61 -0.32 -3.12 -4.48
C LEU A 61 0.49 -4.40 -4.72
N ARG A 62 -0.16 -5.57 -4.63
CA ARG A 62 0.49 -6.86 -4.93
C ARG A 62 0.99 -6.94 -6.37
N ALA A 63 0.24 -6.41 -7.33
CA ALA A 63 0.64 -6.40 -8.74
C ALA A 63 1.87 -5.53 -9.01
N PHE A 64 2.12 -4.51 -8.18
CA PHE A 64 3.35 -3.71 -8.22
C PHE A 64 4.51 -4.31 -7.40
N GLY A 65 4.31 -5.48 -6.77
CA GLY A 65 5.31 -6.11 -5.90
C GLY A 65 5.31 -5.58 -4.46
N GLY A 66 4.27 -4.84 -4.07
CA GLY A 66 4.06 -4.42 -2.69
C GLY A 66 3.86 -5.62 -1.77
N LYS A 67 4.64 -5.66 -0.68
CA LYS A 67 4.48 -6.63 0.40
C LYS A 67 3.74 -5.97 1.55
N HIS A 68 2.91 -6.75 2.22
CA HIS A 68 2.26 -6.29 3.45
C HIS A 68 3.33 -6.12 4.53
N PRO A 69 3.34 -5.03 5.32
CA PRO A 69 4.36 -4.83 6.35
C PRO A 69 4.36 -5.92 7.42
N ALA A 70 3.24 -6.64 7.66
CA ALA A 70 3.24 -7.77 8.58
C ALA A 70 3.92 -9.04 8.02
N SER A 71 4.17 -9.12 6.70
CA SER A 71 4.91 -10.25 6.10
C SER A 71 6.42 -10.04 6.06
N GLU A 72 6.92 -8.84 6.40
CA GLU A 72 8.32 -8.57 6.74
C GLU A 72 8.42 -8.43 8.26
N GLY A 73 8.37 -9.56 8.97
CA GLY A 73 8.14 -9.61 10.41
C GLY A 73 9.07 -8.71 11.24
N GLY A 74 8.45 -7.91 12.12
CA GLY A 74 9.10 -7.23 13.22
C GLY A 74 9.91 -5.99 12.83
N LEU A 75 9.89 -5.01 13.75
CA LEU A 75 10.83 -3.91 13.82
C LEU A 75 10.59 -2.77 12.82
N LEU A 76 9.81 -1.80 13.31
CA LEU A 76 10.32 -0.42 13.39
C LEU A 76 11.78 -0.47 13.90
N GLY A 77 12.75 -0.55 13.00
CA GLY A 77 14.15 -0.73 13.39
C GLY A 77 15.09 -0.57 12.22
N ASN A 78 15.64 0.63 12.12
CA ASN A 78 16.84 1.01 11.37
C ASN A 78 16.64 1.35 9.89
N LYS A 79 16.39 2.66 9.70
CA LYS A 79 17.04 3.46 8.66
C LYS A 79 18.50 3.03 8.60
N ASP A 80 18.96 2.50 7.48
CA ASP A 80 20.28 2.81 6.91
C ASP A 80 20.41 2.23 5.48
N VAL A 81 20.40 3.17 4.54
CA VAL A 81 21.22 3.22 3.32
C VAL A 81 21.01 2.14 2.23
N LEU A 82 20.04 2.41 1.35
CA LEU A 82 20.10 2.02 -0.06
C LEU A 82 21.05 2.98 -0.80
N GLY A 83 22.33 2.62 -0.86
CA GLY A 83 23.32 3.22 -1.74
C GLY A 83 23.47 2.39 -3.01
N THR A 84 22.76 2.80 -4.06
CA THR A 84 23.11 2.74 -5.49
C THR A 84 23.83 1.50 -6.05
N LYS A 85 23.14 0.83 -6.99
CA LYS A 85 23.74 0.01 -8.06
C LYS A 85 24.82 0.83 -8.79
N ASP A 86 25.98 0.23 -9.11
CA ASP A 86 26.56 0.32 -10.45
C ASP A 86 27.84 -0.53 -10.68
N VAL A 87 27.78 -1.25 -11.82
CA VAL A 87 28.84 -1.57 -12.80
C VAL A 87 29.89 -2.66 -12.52
N LEU A 88 29.76 -3.71 -13.34
CA LEU A 88 30.78 -4.66 -13.75
C LEU A 88 32.12 -3.99 -14.13
N LYS A 89 33.23 -4.52 -13.59
CA LYS A 89 34.41 -4.98 -14.34
C LYS A 89 35.34 -5.77 -13.44
#